data_AF-A0A2Z7AV33-F1
#
_entry.id   AF-A0A2Z7AV33-F1
#
_cell.length_a   1.000
_cell.length_b   1.000
_cell.length_c   1.000
_cell.angle_alpha   90.00
_cell.angle_beta   90.00
_cell.angle_gamma   90.00
#
_symmetry.space_group_name_H-M   'P 1'
#
loop_
_entity.id
_entity.type
_entity.pdbx_description
1 polymer ?
#
loop_
_entity_poly.entity_id
_entity_poly.type
_entity_poly.pdbx_seq_one_letter_code
_entity_poly.pdbx_strand_id
1 'polypeptide(L)'
;MISISSPKPTTASAAAAATTSLPFLHPLRRRQLLFLSPSPQHHHSRRCLTVRAIDAAQPYDYEAQLNHRFTQSTKLRIAIVGFGNFGQFLAKAFLRQGHTVYAYSRSNYFSIAQSLGAVYFSDVHDLCENHPDVILLCTSILSTEQVLKSLPLQRLRRNTLFVDVLSVKEFPKNIFLQVLPSHFDILCTHPMFGPESGKYSWQNLPFVYDKVRIGDEDSRLRRVDNFLDIFKKEGCRMVEMSCSEHDRHAAGSQFITHTMGRILEKLDLEDTPINTRGYETVLDLVENTASDSFDLYYGLFMYNNNAMEQIERLDLAFEALKKELFGHIHEVLRKQLFGKSEEPGVQKPMLAKLPKYNGTPLLQSHLDSLSDGNRSQFESLSDGNGCGNKSQSESLSGGNNSNSC
;
A
#
# COMPACT_ATOMS: atom_id res chain seq x y z
N MET A 1 -37.23 -33.42 -13.31
CA MET A 1 -37.13 -34.87 -13.61
C MET A 1 -36.16 -35.05 -14.75
N ILE A 2 -35.47 -36.19 -14.78
CA ILE A 2 -34.27 -36.56 -15.55
C ILE A 2 -32.99 -36.31 -14.75
N SER A 3 -32.23 -37.40 -14.64
CA SER A 3 -31.30 -37.82 -13.61
C SER A 3 -30.12 -38.50 -14.32
N ILE A 4 -29.04 -38.78 -13.56
CA ILE A 4 -27.87 -39.65 -13.89
C ILE A 4 -26.76 -38.89 -14.68
N SER A 5 -25.47 -38.86 -14.32
CA SER A 5 -24.62 -39.66 -13.41
C SER A 5 -23.34 -38.91 -13.02
N SER A 6 -22.86 -39.17 -11.80
CA SER A 6 -21.52 -38.84 -11.29
C SER A 6 -20.54 -40.01 -11.54
N PRO A 7 -19.22 -39.77 -11.67
CA PRO A 7 -18.23 -40.82 -11.45
C PRO A 7 -17.65 -40.76 -10.02
N LYS A 8 -17.50 -41.96 -9.44
CA LYS A 8 -16.93 -42.27 -8.11
C LYS A 8 -15.40 -42.12 -8.07
N PRO A 9 -14.81 -42.03 -6.85
CA PRO A 9 -13.39 -41.82 -6.63
C PRO A 9 -12.58 -43.13 -6.72
N THR A 10 -11.35 -43.03 -7.22
CA THR A 10 -10.35 -44.11 -7.26
C THR A 10 -9.65 -44.26 -5.91
N THR A 11 -9.54 -45.52 -5.51
CA THR A 11 -9.00 -46.03 -4.25
C THR A 11 -7.48 -46.05 -4.19
N ALA A 12 -6.95 -45.81 -2.98
CA ALA A 12 -5.57 -45.99 -2.59
C ALA A 12 -5.07 -47.44 -2.75
N SER A 13 -3.79 -47.59 -3.09
CA SER A 13 -3.03 -48.84 -2.96
C SER A 13 -1.68 -48.54 -2.29
N ALA A 14 -1.45 -49.22 -1.17
CA ALA A 14 -0.22 -49.23 -0.39
C ALA A 14 0.59 -50.50 -0.72
N ALA A 15 1.90 -50.35 -0.91
CA ALA A 15 2.89 -51.42 -0.93
C ALA A 15 4.29 -50.76 -0.87
N ALA A 16 5.37 -51.33 -0.34
CA ALA A 16 5.64 -52.35 0.67
C ALA A 16 7.16 -52.20 0.92
N ALA A 17 7.59 -52.46 2.14
CA ALA A 17 9.00 -52.40 2.55
C ALA A 17 9.86 -53.48 1.86
N ALA A 18 11.12 -53.15 1.55
CA ALA A 18 12.15 -54.14 1.26
C ALA A 18 13.51 -53.70 1.85
N THR A 19 13.80 -54.32 2.99
CA THR A 19 15.09 -54.54 3.65
C THR A 19 16.18 -55.03 2.69
N THR A 20 17.39 -54.51 2.81
CA THR A 20 18.62 -55.21 2.37
C THR A 20 19.64 -55.26 3.50
N SER A 21 20.08 -56.48 3.74
CA SER A 21 20.91 -56.95 4.84
C SER A 21 22.42 -56.90 4.53
N LEU A 22 23.20 -56.71 5.59
CA LEU A 22 24.65 -56.94 5.70
C LEU A 22 25.08 -58.34 5.24
N PRO A 23 26.40 -58.54 5.08
CA PRO A 23 27.04 -59.63 5.83
C PRO A 23 28.29 -59.20 6.62
N PHE A 24 28.39 -59.82 7.79
CA PHE A 24 29.52 -59.91 8.72
C PHE A 24 30.69 -60.73 8.14
N LEU A 25 31.93 -60.50 8.63
CA LEU A 25 32.82 -61.51 9.27
C LEU A 25 34.21 -60.92 9.66
N HIS A 26 34.37 -60.60 10.96
CA HIS A 26 35.31 -61.17 11.95
C HIS A 26 36.87 -61.22 11.77
N PRO A 27 37.65 -61.43 12.86
CA PRO A 27 38.80 -60.58 13.23
C PRO A 27 40.13 -61.34 13.52
N LEU A 28 41.26 -60.64 13.52
CA LEU A 28 42.56 -61.13 14.02
C LEU A 28 43.43 -59.91 14.41
N ARG A 29 44.37 -59.90 15.35
CA ARG A 29 44.73 -60.71 16.52
C ARG A 29 45.89 -59.96 17.19
N ARG A 30 45.71 -59.63 18.46
CA ARG A 30 46.69 -59.48 19.57
C ARG A 30 48.18 -59.72 19.24
N ARG A 31 49.05 -58.75 19.56
CA ARG A 31 50.45 -59.00 19.95
C ARG A 31 50.69 -58.49 21.37
N GLN A 32 50.92 -59.42 22.28
CA GLN A 32 51.56 -59.22 23.58
C GLN A 32 53.07 -59.24 23.39
N LEU A 33 53.79 -58.38 24.10
CA LEU A 33 55.16 -58.64 24.54
C LEU A 33 55.23 -58.40 26.04
N LEU A 34 55.87 -59.35 26.72
CA LEU A 34 55.94 -59.54 28.16
C LEU A 34 57.19 -58.87 28.75
N PHE A 35 56.98 -58.34 29.96
CA PHE A 35 57.88 -58.21 31.12
C PHE A 35 59.37 -57.86 30.97
N LEU A 36 59.78 -56.86 31.76
CA LEU A 36 60.82 -57.00 32.80
C LEU A 36 60.70 -55.87 33.83
N SER A 37 60.55 -56.25 35.10
CA SER A 37 60.69 -55.37 36.28
C SER A 37 62.18 -55.21 36.62
N PRO A 38 62.60 -54.10 37.27
CA PRO A 38 62.76 -54.18 38.72
C PRO A 38 62.38 -52.89 39.49
N SER A 39 61.94 -53.09 40.73
CA SER A 39 61.66 -52.10 41.79
C SER A 39 62.96 -51.53 42.40
N PRO A 40 62.90 -50.72 43.48
CA PRO A 40 62.30 -49.38 43.61
C PRO A 40 63.36 -48.39 44.16
N GLN A 41 63.17 -47.07 44.04
CA GLN A 41 63.51 -46.13 45.12
C GLN A 41 63.23 -44.65 44.83
N HIS A 42 62.86 -43.97 45.92
CA HIS A 42 62.85 -42.54 46.20
C HIS A 42 61.70 -41.65 45.70
N HIS A 43 60.75 -41.50 46.62
CA HIS A 43 59.87 -40.36 46.82
C HIS A 43 60.56 -39.01 46.56
N HIS A 44 60.01 -38.24 45.62
CA HIS A 44 59.86 -36.80 45.81
C HIS A 44 58.50 -36.38 45.27
N SER A 45 57.64 -35.96 46.21
CA SER A 45 56.33 -35.39 46.00
C SER A 45 56.43 -34.18 45.06
N ARG A 46 56.13 -34.37 43.78
CA ARG A 46 55.69 -33.27 42.92
C ARG A 46 54.19 -33.14 43.13
N ARG A 47 53.80 -32.14 43.93
CA ARG A 47 52.41 -31.66 43.99
C ARG A 47 51.95 -31.42 42.56
N CYS A 48 51.10 -32.31 42.05
CA CYS A 48 50.33 -32.05 40.85
C CYS A 48 49.43 -30.86 41.20
N LEU A 49 49.72 -29.69 40.63
CA LEU A 49 48.79 -28.58 40.65
C LEU A 49 47.56 -29.04 39.87
N THR A 50 46.54 -29.52 40.59
CA THR A 50 45.21 -29.65 40.02
C THR A 50 44.77 -28.23 39.68
N VAL A 51 44.86 -27.87 38.39
CA VAL A 51 44.17 -26.69 37.87
C VAL A 51 42.69 -26.96 38.09
N ARG A 52 42.17 -26.51 39.24
CA ARG A 52 40.75 -26.24 39.37
C ARG A 52 40.54 -25.01 38.51
N ALA A 53 40.03 -25.20 37.30
CA ALA A 53 39.40 -24.13 36.55
C ALA A 53 38.17 -23.69 37.36
N ILE A 54 38.42 -22.87 38.38
CA ILE A 54 37.45 -21.99 39.03
C ILE A 54 37.62 -20.63 38.39
N ASP A 55 37.45 -20.61 37.08
CA ASP A 55 36.85 -19.46 36.44
C ASP A 55 36.06 -20.02 35.27
N ALA A 56 34.77 -20.24 35.54
CA ALA A 56 33.83 -20.47 34.48
C ALA A 56 33.92 -19.22 33.59
N ALA A 57 34.38 -19.37 32.35
CA ALA A 57 34.04 -18.44 31.30
C ALA A 57 32.50 -18.43 31.24
N GLN A 58 31.88 -17.56 32.03
CA GLN A 58 30.51 -17.14 31.80
C GLN A 58 30.58 -16.41 30.46
N PRO A 59 29.93 -16.90 29.39
CA PRO A 59 29.73 -16.08 28.22
C PRO A 59 28.65 -15.08 28.61
N TYR A 60 29.05 -14.04 29.34
CA TYR A 60 28.24 -12.84 29.49
C TYR A 60 28.32 -12.14 28.13
N ASP A 61 27.51 -12.64 27.19
CA ASP A 61 27.40 -12.17 25.83
C ASP A 61 26.71 -10.80 25.82
N TYR A 62 27.42 -9.81 26.35
CA TYR A 62 26.98 -8.44 26.48
C TYR A 62 26.61 -7.86 25.12
N GLU A 63 27.34 -8.24 24.07
CA GLU A 63 27.04 -7.87 22.69
C GLU A 63 25.74 -8.50 22.20
N ALA A 64 25.46 -9.79 22.43
CA ALA A 64 24.17 -10.37 22.08
C ALA A 64 23.02 -9.81 22.94
N GLN A 65 23.24 -9.48 24.21
CA GLN A 65 22.24 -8.82 25.03
C GLN A 65 21.95 -7.39 24.54
N LEU A 66 22.98 -6.63 24.17
CA LEU A 66 22.83 -5.31 23.57
C LEU A 66 22.14 -5.39 22.21
N ASN A 67 22.55 -6.33 21.35
CA ASN A 67 21.90 -6.59 20.08
C ASN A 67 20.45 -7.01 20.28
N HIS A 68 20.14 -7.90 21.23
CA HIS A 68 18.78 -8.31 21.53
C HIS A 68 17.94 -7.11 22.01
N ARG A 69 18.47 -6.31 22.94
CA ARG A 69 17.81 -5.07 23.43
C ARG A 69 17.61 -4.04 22.33
N PHE A 70 18.60 -3.84 21.47
CA PHE A 70 18.52 -2.97 20.31
C PHE A 70 17.46 -3.48 19.34
N THR A 71 17.48 -4.78 19.02
CA THR A 71 16.52 -5.41 18.11
C THR A 71 15.10 -5.30 18.65
N GLN A 72 14.88 -5.54 19.94
CA GLN A 72 13.59 -5.33 20.61
C GLN A 72 13.16 -3.86 20.61
N SER A 73 14.10 -2.92 20.79
CA SER A 73 13.79 -1.48 20.79
C SER A 73 13.36 -0.94 19.41
N THR A 74 13.66 -1.68 18.33
CA THR A 74 13.24 -1.33 16.96
C THR A 74 11.94 -1.98 16.52
N LYS A 75 11.41 -2.95 17.28
CA LYS A 75 10.13 -3.59 16.94
C LYS A 75 8.98 -2.64 17.22
N LEU A 76 8.00 -2.68 16.33
CA LEU A 76 6.81 -1.84 16.39
C LEU A 76 5.58 -2.73 16.45
N ARG A 77 4.54 -2.24 17.13
CA ARG A 77 3.18 -2.76 17.03
C ARG A 77 2.44 -1.93 15.99
N ILE A 78 2.20 -2.51 14.82
CA ILE A 78 1.64 -1.84 13.65
C ILE A 78 0.21 -2.34 13.48
N ALA A 79 -0.76 -1.45 13.57
CA ALA A 79 -2.14 -1.75 13.24
C ALA A 79 -2.45 -1.34 11.81
N ILE A 80 -2.82 -2.30 10.98
CA ILE A 80 -3.26 -2.09 9.60
C ILE A 80 -4.78 -1.98 9.59
N VAL A 81 -5.28 -0.80 9.25
CA VAL A 81 -6.70 -0.49 9.06
C VAL A 81 -6.98 -0.52 7.55
N GLY A 82 -7.68 -1.54 7.08
CA GLY A 82 -7.83 -1.84 5.66
C GLY A 82 -6.98 -3.04 5.24
N PHE A 83 -7.36 -4.24 5.70
CA PHE A 83 -6.61 -5.48 5.44
C PHE A 83 -6.92 -6.13 4.07
N GLY A 84 -7.00 -5.31 3.00
CA GLY A 84 -7.16 -5.78 1.62
C GLY A 84 -5.83 -6.20 0.98
N ASN A 85 -5.79 -6.28 -0.36
CA ASN A 85 -4.61 -6.75 -1.12
C ASN A 85 -3.31 -6.03 -0.71
N PHE A 86 -3.35 -4.70 -0.64
CA PHE A 86 -2.17 -3.89 -0.30
C PHE A 86 -1.77 -4.02 1.18
N GLY A 87 -2.74 -3.98 2.10
CA GLY A 87 -2.49 -4.17 3.53
C GLY A 87 -1.88 -5.55 3.84
N GLN A 88 -2.39 -6.61 3.19
CA GLN A 88 -1.85 -7.96 3.29
C GLN A 88 -0.43 -8.06 2.70
N PHE A 89 -0.17 -7.36 1.59
CA PHE A 89 1.16 -7.28 0.98
C PHE A 89 2.19 -6.66 1.93
N LEU A 90 1.88 -5.53 2.55
CA LEU A 90 2.76 -4.87 3.53
C LEU A 90 2.93 -5.72 4.81
N ALA A 91 1.85 -6.34 5.29
CA ALA A 91 1.87 -7.17 6.50
C ALA A 91 2.92 -8.28 6.44
N LYS A 92 3.10 -8.91 5.26
CA LYS A 92 4.11 -9.95 5.05
C LYS A 92 5.53 -9.45 5.38
N ALA A 93 5.88 -8.26 4.93
CA ALA A 93 7.19 -7.68 5.20
C ALA A 93 7.34 -7.30 6.69
N PHE A 94 6.30 -6.68 7.28
CA PHE A 94 6.31 -6.30 8.69
C PHE A 94 6.50 -7.52 9.60
N LEU A 95 5.78 -8.61 9.33
CA LEU A 95 5.88 -9.86 10.08
C LEU A 95 7.24 -10.54 9.87
N ARG A 96 7.75 -10.60 8.63
CA ARG A 96 9.09 -11.14 8.33
C ARG A 96 10.20 -10.39 9.06
N GLN A 97 10.06 -9.08 9.22
CA GLN A 97 11.00 -8.27 9.99
C GLN A 97 10.76 -8.34 11.51
N GLY A 98 9.77 -9.11 11.99
CA GLY A 98 9.50 -9.37 13.40
C GLY A 98 8.72 -8.27 14.12
N HIS A 99 7.99 -7.41 13.39
CA HIS A 99 7.03 -6.48 13.97
C HIS A 99 5.75 -7.23 14.36
N THR A 100 5.02 -6.70 15.34
CA THR A 100 3.69 -7.22 15.68
C THR A 100 2.67 -6.52 14.78
N VAL A 101 1.87 -7.30 14.05
CA VAL A 101 0.82 -6.75 13.18
C VAL A 101 -0.56 -7.03 13.74
N TYR A 102 -1.31 -5.95 13.97
CA TYR A 102 -2.74 -5.99 14.24
C TYR A 102 -3.48 -5.67 12.94
N ALA A 103 -4.53 -6.42 12.62
CA ALA A 103 -5.29 -6.24 11.38
C ALA A 103 -6.76 -5.96 11.70
N TYR A 104 -7.32 -4.97 11.01
CA TYR A 104 -8.75 -4.68 11.01
C TYR A 104 -9.19 -4.29 9.61
N SER A 105 -10.41 -4.69 9.24
CA SER A 105 -11.03 -4.29 7.99
C SER A 105 -12.54 -4.39 8.10
N ARG A 106 -13.26 -3.68 7.21
CA ARG A 106 -14.72 -3.81 7.07
C ARG A 106 -15.13 -5.24 6.74
N SER A 107 -14.38 -5.90 5.85
CA SER A 107 -14.62 -7.30 5.47
C SER A 107 -13.84 -8.24 6.38
N ASN A 108 -14.40 -9.42 6.67
CA ASN A 108 -13.73 -10.39 7.52
C ASN A 108 -12.54 -11.05 6.81
N TYR A 109 -11.32 -10.77 7.30
CA TYR A 109 -10.07 -11.40 6.84
C TYR A 109 -9.38 -12.24 7.90
N PHE A 110 -10.11 -12.72 8.91
CA PHE A 110 -9.56 -13.47 10.04
C PHE A 110 -8.65 -14.64 9.61
N SER A 111 -9.11 -15.48 8.68
CA SER A 111 -8.35 -16.65 8.21
C SER A 111 -7.05 -16.27 7.50
N ILE A 112 -7.06 -15.20 6.71
CA ILE A 112 -5.87 -14.70 6.00
C ILE A 112 -4.88 -14.08 6.98
N ALA A 113 -5.36 -13.24 7.90
CA ALA A 113 -4.51 -12.66 8.93
C ALA A 113 -3.84 -13.74 9.79
N GLN A 114 -4.61 -14.76 10.22
CA GLN A 114 -4.11 -15.87 11.00
C GLN A 114 -3.04 -16.67 10.24
N SER A 115 -3.25 -16.96 8.94
CA SER A 115 -2.28 -17.70 8.14
C SER A 115 -0.98 -16.92 7.89
N LEU A 116 -1.05 -15.59 7.84
CA LEU A 116 0.13 -14.73 7.77
C LEU A 116 0.85 -14.59 9.11
N GLY A 117 0.17 -14.80 10.24
CA GLY A 117 0.69 -14.57 11.60
C GLY A 117 0.35 -13.20 12.18
N ALA A 118 -0.60 -12.48 11.58
CA ALA A 118 -1.17 -11.25 12.14
C ALA A 118 -2.32 -11.55 13.11
N VAL A 119 -2.53 -10.67 14.10
CA VAL A 119 -3.68 -10.76 15.01
C VAL A 119 -4.83 -9.94 14.41
N TYR A 120 -5.94 -10.59 14.10
CA TYR A 120 -7.11 -9.95 13.51
C TYR A 120 -8.13 -9.54 14.58
N PHE A 121 -8.66 -8.32 14.45
CA PHE A 121 -9.73 -7.80 15.28
C PHE A 121 -10.97 -7.57 14.45
N SER A 122 -12.12 -8.05 14.94
CA SER A 122 -13.43 -7.80 14.33
C SER A 122 -14.01 -6.44 14.73
N ASP A 123 -13.60 -5.92 15.88
CA ASP A 123 -13.94 -4.59 16.37
C ASP A 123 -12.69 -3.69 16.41
N VAL A 124 -12.83 -2.47 15.88
CA VAL A 124 -11.77 -1.47 15.88
C VAL A 124 -11.48 -0.93 17.29
N HIS A 125 -12.47 -0.98 18.19
CA HIS A 125 -12.26 -0.60 19.59
C HIS A 125 -11.24 -1.50 20.27
N ASP A 126 -11.36 -2.81 20.11
CA ASP A 126 -10.43 -3.80 20.67
C ASP A 126 -9.02 -3.62 20.09
N LEU A 127 -8.91 -3.35 18.79
CA LEU A 127 -7.62 -3.04 18.17
C LEU A 127 -6.97 -1.80 18.79
N CYS A 128 -7.73 -0.74 19.03
CA CYS A 128 -7.19 0.48 19.64
C CYS A 128 -6.80 0.29 21.11
N GLU A 129 -7.46 -0.59 21.86
CA GLU A 129 -7.09 -0.96 23.24
C GLU A 129 -5.72 -1.66 23.33
N ASN A 130 -5.26 -2.29 22.25
CA ASN A 130 -3.91 -2.86 22.19
C ASN A 130 -2.81 -1.80 22.05
N HIS A 131 -3.18 -0.51 22.00
CA HIS A 131 -2.30 0.65 21.97
C HIS A 131 -1.17 0.52 20.95
N PRO A 132 -1.48 0.34 19.65
CA PRO A 132 -0.46 0.25 18.60
C PRO A 132 0.45 1.48 18.61
N ASP A 133 1.71 1.25 18.24
CA ASP A 133 2.67 2.33 18.05
C ASP A 133 2.35 3.09 16.76
N VAL A 134 1.92 2.35 15.72
CA VAL A 134 1.58 2.88 14.40
C VAL A 134 0.16 2.44 13.99
N ILE A 135 -0.68 3.38 13.57
CA ILE A 135 -1.90 3.12 12.79
C ILE A 135 -1.57 3.37 11.31
N LEU A 136 -1.62 2.32 10.49
CA LEU A 136 -1.42 2.38 9.05
C LEU A 136 -2.77 2.27 8.34
N LEU A 137 -3.20 3.34 7.68
CA LEU A 137 -4.38 3.35 6.83
C LEU A 137 -4.03 2.78 5.45
N CYS A 138 -4.55 1.58 5.18
CA CYS A 138 -4.44 0.83 3.93
C CYS A 138 -5.81 0.66 3.24
N THR A 139 -6.72 1.61 3.43
CA THR A 139 -8.04 1.64 2.79
C THR A 139 -8.00 2.22 1.38
N SER A 140 -9.12 2.17 0.64
CA SER A 140 -9.22 2.89 -0.64
C SER A 140 -9.20 4.40 -0.38
N ILE A 141 -8.74 5.17 -1.38
CA ILE A 141 -8.74 6.65 -1.32
C ILE A 141 -10.13 7.16 -0.96
N LEU A 142 -11.17 6.65 -1.65
CA LEU A 142 -12.56 7.06 -1.49
C LEU A 142 -13.13 6.83 -0.08
N SER A 143 -12.65 5.80 0.64
CA SER A 143 -13.20 5.41 1.95
C SER A 143 -12.38 5.89 3.15
N THR A 144 -11.17 6.41 2.91
CA THR A 144 -10.20 6.70 3.97
C THR A 144 -10.72 7.74 4.97
N GLU A 145 -11.37 8.81 4.50
CA GLU A 145 -11.90 9.84 5.39
C GLU A 145 -12.97 9.29 6.34
N GLN A 146 -13.92 8.51 5.81
CA GLN A 146 -14.97 7.89 6.62
C GLN A 146 -14.38 6.93 7.66
N VAL A 147 -13.41 6.11 7.25
CA VAL A 147 -12.74 5.16 8.14
C VAL A 147 -11.97 5.89 9.23
N LEU A 148 -11.19 6.92 8.88
CA LEU A 148 -10.45 7.73 9.85
C LEU A 148 -11.39 8.34 10.91
N LYS A 149 -12.52 8.94 10.48
CA LYS A 149 -13.51 9.54 11.39
C LYS A 149 -14.20 8.52 12.30
N SER A 150 -14.25 7.25 11.90
CA SER A 150 -14.84 6.16 12.71
C SER A 150 -13.89 5.60 13.77
N LEU A 151 -12.59 5.91 13.70
CA LEU A 151 -11.61 5.38 14.65
C LEU A 151 -11.82 5.98 16.05
N PRO A 152 -11.81 5.16 17.12
CA PRO A 152 -11.96 5.63 18.49
C PRO A 152 -10.65 6.24 19.03
N LEU A 153 -10.28 7.41 18.53
CA LEU A 153 -8.99 8.08 18.79
C LEU A 153 -8.68 8.23 20.29
N GLN A 154 -9.69 8.41 21.13
CA GLN A 154 -9.56 8.53 22.59
C GLN A 154 -9.00 7.28 23.28
N ARG A 155 -9.04 6.10 22.63
CA ARG A 155 -8.48 4.84 23.14
C ARG A 155 -6.99 4.68 22.82
N LEU A 156 -6.45 5.52 21.92
CA LEU A 156 -5.06 5.46 21.50
C LEU A 156 -4.14 6.24 22.44
N ARG A 157 -2.85 5.93 22.39
CA ARG A 157 -1.83 6.71 23.11
C ARG A 157 -1.66 8.05 22.41
N ARG A 158 -1.44 9.11 23.19
CA ARG A 158 -1.32 10.48 22.66
C ARG A 158 -0.17 10.67 21.68
N ASN A 159 0.80 9.76 21.63
CA ASN A 159 1.92 9.81 20.69
C ASN A 159 1.84 8.71 19.62
N THR A 160 0.69 8.09 19.38
CA THR A 160 0.53 7.13 18.27
C THR A 160 0.82 7.81 16.92
N LEU A 161 1.54 7.10 16.04
CA LEU A 161 1.86 7.56 14.70
C LEU A 161 0.77 7.12 13.71
N PHE A 162 0.18 8.06 12.99
CA PHE A 162 -0.70 7.79 11.86
C PHE A 162 0.07 7.84 10.56
N VAL A 163 -0.10 6.79 9.75
CA VAL A 163 0.52 6.64 8.45
C VAL A 163 -0.54 6.32 7.42
N ASP A 164 -0.49 6.96 6.25
CA ASP A 164 -1.24 6.53 5.08
C ASP A 164 -0.32 5.94 4.02
N VAL A 165 -0.86 5.04 3.20
CA VAL A 165 -0.22 4.49 2.00
C VAL A 165 -1.11 4.66 0.77
N LEU A 166 -1.92 5.71 0.74
CA LEU A 166 -2.78 5.98 -0.43
C LEU A 166 -1.91 6.31 -1.64
N SER A 167 -2.49 6.40 -2.84
CA SER A 167 -1.72 6.79 -4.03
C SER A 167 -1.75 8.30 -4.33
N VAL A 168 -2.48 9.09 -3.53
CA VAL A 168 -2.50 10.56 -3.53
C VAL A 168 -2.14 11.07 -2.14
N LYS A 169 -1.53 12.25 -1.99
CA LYS A 169 -0.88 12.68 -0.74
C LYS A 169 -1.44 13.96 -0.14
N GLU A 170 -1.90 14.93 -0.93
CA GLU A 170 -2.50 16.14 -0.39
C GLU A 170 -3.81 15.84 0.34
N PHE A 171 -4.63 14.93 -0.22
CA PHE A 171 -5.88 14.49 0.39
C PHE A 171 -5.69 13.87 1.79
N PRO A 172 -4.91 12.76 1.98
CA PRO A 172 -4.72 12.18 3.31
C PRO A 172 -4.06 13.15 4.29
N LYS A 173 -3.11 13.99 3.84
CA LYS A 173 -2.49 15.03 4.67
C LYS A 173 -3.53 15.99 5.24
N ASN A 174 -4.43 16.49 4.39
CA ASN A 174 -5.43 17.47 4.78
C ASN A 174 -6.44 16.87 5.76
N ILE A 175 -6.97 15.67 5.49
CA ILE A 175 -7.92 15.02 6.41
C ILE A 175 -7.26 14.65 7.75
N PHE A 176 -5.98 14.23 7.74
CA PHE A 176 -5.25 13.94 8.96
C PHE A 176 -5.06 15.19 9.81
N LEU A 177 -4.67 16.31 9.22
CA LEU A 177 -4.51 17.57 9.95
C LEU A 177 -5.84 18.10 10.51
N GLN A 178 -6.96 17.88 9.81
CA GLN A 178 -8.29 18.29 10.25
C GLN A 178 -8.87 17.40 11.36
N VAL A 179 -8.71 16.08 11.25
CA VAL A 179 -9.39 15.11 12.14
C VAL A 179 -8.52 14.73 13.33
N LEU A 180 -7.20 14.57 13.16
CA LEU A 180 -6.33 14.06 14.21
C LEU A 180 -5.90 15.16 15.19
N PRO A 181 -6.14 14.98 16.49
CA PRO A 181 -5.62 15.87 17.53
C PRO A 181 -4.11 16.15 17.40
N SER A 182 -3.70 17.37 17.76
CA SER A 182 -2.33 17.87 17.58
C SER A 182 -1.23 17.02 18.22
N HIS A 183 -1.57 16.20 19.22
CA HIS A 183 -0.62 15.32 19.88
C HIS A 183 -0.25 14.09 19.05
N PHE A 184 -1.06 13.65 18.08
CA PHE A 184 -0.71 12.51 17.22
C PHE A 184 0.32 12.89 16.14
N ASP A 185 1.24 11.97 15.87
CA ASP A 185 2.18 12.09 14.77
C ASP A 185 1.52 11.72 13.43
N ILE A 186 1.94 12.37 12.35
CA ILE A 186 1.45 12.16 10.98
C ILE A 186 2.63 11.98 10.04
N LEU A 187 2.65 10.86 9.33
CA LEU A 187 3.58 10.56 8.25
C LEU A 187 2.77 10.14 7.02
N CYS A 188 2.85 10.91 5.94
CA CYS A 188 2.20 10.53 4.68
C CYS A 188 3.19 9.74 3.83
N THR A 189 2.77 8.60 3.27
CA THR A 189 3.68 7.75 2.49
C THR A 189 3.04 7.22 1.21
N HIS A 190 3.88 6.83 0.26
CA HIS A 190 3.44 6.11 -0.93
C HIS A 190 4.56 5.16 -1.37
N PRO A 191 4.44 3.86 -1.08
CA PRO A 191 5.19 2.85 -1.81
C PRO A 191 4.75 2.92 -3.28
N MET A 192 5.64 3.33 -4.19
CA MET A 192 5.34 3.47 -5.63
C MET A 192 5.32 2.10 -6.33
N PHE A 193 4.86 1.08 -5.62
CA PHE A 193 4.84 -0.33 -6.01
C PHE A 193 3.74 -1.05 -5.22
N GLY A 194 3.25 -2.16 -5.76
CA GLY A 194 2.17 -2.94 -5.17
C GLY A 194 2.43 -4.45 -5.22
N PRO A 195 1.38 -5.26 -5.00
CA PRO A 195 1.50 -6.72 -4.97
C PRO A 195 2.12 -7.32 -6.22
N GLU A 196 1.86 -6.75 -7.39
CA GLU A 196 2.42 -7.21 -8.66
C GLU A 196 3.83 -6.66 -8.90
N SER A 197 4.03 -5.34 -8.85
CA SER A 197 5.33 -4.72 -9.13
C SER A 197 6.40 -4.94 -8.04
N GLY A 198 5.98 -5.21 -6.80
CA GLY A 198 6.84 -5.51 -5.65
C GLY A 198 6.78 -6.97 -5.18
N LYS A 199 6.28 -7.89 -6.02
CA LYS A 199 6.03 -9.30 -5.68
C LYS A 199 7.27 -10.04 -5.18
N TYR A 200 8.40 -9.81 -5.82
CA TYR A 200 9.64 -10.58 -5.60
C TYR A 200 10.64 -9.85 -4.70
N SER A 201 10.76 -8.53 -4.84
CA SER A 201 11.70 -7.70 -4.08
C SER A 201 11.26 -6.25 -4.09
N TRP A 202 11.59 -5.49 -3.05
CA TRP A 202 11.41 -4.03 -3.01
C TRP A 202 12.72 -3.27 -3.29
N GLN A 203 13.79 -4.01 -3.63
CA GLN A 203 15.09 -3.42 -3.91
C GLN A 203 14.99 -2.36 -5.01
N ASN A 204 15.49 -1.17 -4.70
CA ASN A 204 15.49 0.02 -5.56
C ASN A 204 14.11 0.55 -5.98
N LEU A 205 13.00 -0.02 -5.47
CA LEU A 205 11.67 0.52 -5.72
C LEU A 205 11.48 1.82 -4.92
N PRO A 206 10.82 2.85 -5.48
CA PRO A 206 10.67 4.12 -4.81
C PRO A 206 9.69 4.01 -3.64
N PHE A 207 10.09 4.50 -2.47
CA PHE A 207 9.20 4.71 -1.33
C PHE A 207 9.21 6.20 -0.99
N VAL A 208 8.09 6.87 -1.27
CA VAL A 208 7.92 8.30 -1.05
C VAL A 208 7.36 8.55 0.34
N TYR A 209 7.85 9.58 1.04
CA TYR A 209 7.30 9.99 2.33
C TYR A 209 7.39 11.50 2.58
N ASP A 210 6.44 12.03 3.36
CA ASP A 210 6.39 13.39 3.90
C ASP A 210 6.18 13.33 5.42
N LYS A 211 7.13 13.86 6.20
CA LYS A 211 7.04 13.98 7.66
C LYS A 211 6.15 15.17 8.04
N VAL A 212 4.84 15.02 7.85
CA VAL A 212 3.83 16.10 7.97
C VAL A 212 3.78 16.73 9.37
N ARG A 213 3.73 15.91 10.43
CA ARG A 213 3.68 16.40 11.82
C ARG A 213 4.32 15.38 12.74
N ILE A 214 5.56 15.59 13.14
CA ILE A 214 6.26 14.73 14.11
C ILE A 214 6.64 15.58 15.33
N GLY A 215 6.32 15.11 16.54
CA GLY A 215 6.72 15.80 17.76
C GLY A 215 8.21 15.61 18.07
N ASP A 216 8.80 16.59 18.77
CA ASP A 216 10.25 16.69 18.99
C ASP A 216 10.84 15.69 20.00
N GLU A 217 10.00 14.89 20.68
CA GLU A 217 10.48 13.89 21.62
C GLU A 217 11.26 12.76 20.91
N ASP A 218 12.41 12.37 21.44
CA ASP A 218 13.25 11.27 20.92
C ASP A 218 12.47 9.96 20.71
N SER A 219 11.43 9.70 21.53
CA SER A 219 10.60 8.51 21.37
C SER A 219 9.76 8.53 20.08
N ARG A 220 9.33 9.72 19.66
CA ARG A 220 8.50 9.95 18.47
C ARG A 220 9.33 9.91 17.21
N LEU A 221 10.48 10.59 17.22
CA LEU A 221 11.47 10.54 16.14
C LEU A 221 11.91 9.10 15.87
N ARG A 222 12.31 8.36 16.91
CA ARG A 222 12.67 6.94 16.78
C ARG A 222 11.55 6.07 16.24
N ARG A 223 10.29 6.34 16.60
CA ARG A 223 9.15 5.56 16.06
C ARG A 223 9.01 5.76 14.55
N VAL A 224 9.09 7.00 14.08
CA VAL A 224 9.03 7.33 12.65
C VAL A 224 10.21 6.70 11.92
N ASP A 225 11.42 6.86 12.44
CA ASP A 225 12.62 6.29 11.82
C ASP A 225 12.56 4.76 11.79
N ASN A 226 12.11 4.10 12.86
CA ASN A 226 11.90 2.66 12.90
C ASN A 226 10.87 2.19 11.87
N PHE A 227 9.81 2.97 11.62
CA PHE A 227 8.81 2.63 10.60
C PHE A 227 9.37 2.80 9.18
N LEU A 228 10.07 3.90 8.90
CA LEU A 228 10.72 4.14 7.61
C LEU A 228 11.83 3.10 7.34
N ASP A 229 12.54 2.68 8.38
CA ASP A 229 13.61 1.69 8.29
C ASP A 229 13.11 0.32 7.84
N ILE A 230 11.82 0.01 8.01
CA ILE A 230 11.20 -1.20 7.45
C ILE A 230 11.40 -1.23 5.93
N PHE A 231 11.06 -0.14 5.24
CA PHE A 231 11.18 -0.04 3.78
C PHE A 231 12.64 0.07 3.35
N LYS A 232 13.45 0.80 4.12
CA LYS A 232 14.89 0.93 3.87
C LYS A 232 15.61 -0.43 3.92
N LYS A 233 15.28 -1.28 4.90
CA LYS A 233 15.83 -2.64 5.05
C LYS A 233 15.44 -3.58 3.91
N GLU A 234 14.30 -3.34 3.27
CA GLU A 234 13.89 -4.06 2.06
C GLU A 234 14.60 -3.54 0.79
N GLY A 235 15.50 -2.56 0.94
CA GLY A 235 16.27 -1.99 -0.16
C GLY A 235 15.52 -0.93 -0.95
N CYS A 236 14.41 -0.39 -0.45
CA CYS A 236 13.68 0.68 -1.13
C CYS A 236 14.56 1.91 -1.32
N ARG A 237 14.36 2.60 -2.45
CA ARG A 237 14.89 3.94 -2.66
C ARG A 237 13.99 4.93 -1.92
N MET A 238 14.44 5.36 -0.76
CA MET A 238 13.73 6.30 0.11
C MET A 238 13.75 7.71 -0.49
N VAL A 239 12.58 8.31 -0.74
CA VAL A 239 12.44 9.64 -1.37
C VAL A 239 11.59 10.53 -0.47
N GLU A 240 12.22 11.47 0.22
CA GLU A 240 11.52 12.48 1.00
C GLU A 240 11.08 13.64 0.07
N MET A 241 9.79 13.95 0.07
CA MET A 241 9.23 15.10 -0.67
C MET A 241 7.89 15.52 -0.09
N SER A 242 7.48 16.76 -0.34
CA SER A 242 6.18 17.25 0.15
C SER A 242 5.01 16.53 -0.55
N CYS A 243 3.88 16.40 0.14
CA CYS A 243 2.66 15.85 -0.45
C CYS A 243 2.22 16.55 -1.76
N SER A 244 2.39 17.88 -1.85
CA SER A 244 2.06 18.67 -3.05
C SER A 244 2.99 18.37 -4.22
N GLU A 245 4.30 18.20 -3.95
CA GLU A 245 5.27 17.82 -4.99
C GLU A 245 5.00 16.39 -5.48
N HIS A 246 4.70 15.48 -4.55
CA HIS A 246 4.28 14.13 -4.90
C HIS A 246 3.09 14.14 -5.85
N ASP A 247 1.98 14.81 -5.50
CA ASP A 247 0.75 14.76 -6.31
C ASP A 247 0.95 15.40 -7.68
N ARG A 248 1.76 16.47 -7.78
CA ARG A 248 2.17 17.05 -9.05
C ARG A 248 2.93 16.05 -9.92
N HIS A 249 3.88 15.31 -9.35
CA HIS A 249 4.64 14.29 -10.08
C HIS A 249 3.78 13.07 -10.44
N ALA A 250 2.96 12.58 -9.51
CA ALA A 250 2.10 11.41 -9.68
C ALA A 250 1.05 11.65 -10.77
N ALA A 251 0.52 12.87 -10.90
CA ALA A 251 -0.41 13.22 -11.97
C ALA A 251 0.21 12.98 -13.36
N GLY A 252 1.41 13.51 -13.61
CA GLY A 252 2.09 13.38 -14.90
C GLY A 252 2.75 12.03 -15.15
N SER A 253 2.74 11.11 -14.19
CA SER A 253 3.40 9.80 -14.29
C SER A 253 2.43 8.66 -14.01
N GLN A 254 2.13 8.38 -12.75
CA GLN A 254 1.23 7.30 -12.33
C GLN A 254 -0.16 7.46 -12.96
N PHE A 255 -0.79 8.62 -12.81
CA PHE A 255 -2.16 8.83 -13.29
C PHE A 255 -2.25 8.66 -14.82
N ILE A 256 -1.36 9.29 -15.59
CA ILE A 256 -1.26 9.08 -17.05
C ILE A 256 -1.06 7.61 -17.41
N THR A 257 -0.19 6.89 -16.68
CA THR A 257 0.09 5.47 -16.92
C THR A 257 -1.18 4.62 -16.73
N HIS A 258 -1.93 4.87 -15.65
CA HIS A 258 -3.22 4.21 -15.43
C HIS A 258 -4.25 4.60 -16.49
N THR A 259 -4.37 5.88 -16.86
CA THR A 259 -5.29 6.33 -17.89
C THR A 259 -5.01 5.63 -19.22
N MET A 260 -3.74 5.54 -19.64
CA MET A 260 -3.34 4.81 -20.85
C MET A 260 -3.69 3.34 -20.76
N GLY A 261 -3.30 2.66 -19.68
CA GLY A 261 -3.64 1.25 -19.47
C GLY A 261 -5.15 0.98 -19.58
N ARG A 262 -5.98 1.85 -18.99
CA ARG A 262 -7.46 1.74 -19.06
C ARG A 262 -8.05 2.08 -20.43
N ILE A 263 -7.46 3.01 -21.18
CA ILE A 263 -7.88 3.26 -22.57
C ILE A 263 -7.54 2.04 -23.43
N LEU A 264 -6.34 1.48 -23.28
CA LEU A 264 -5.88 0.30 -24.00
C LEU A 264 -6.72 -0.94 -23.64
N GLU A 265 -7.10 -1.12 -22.37
CA GLU A 265 -8.07 -2.13 -21.92
C GLU A 265 -9.41 -1.97 -22.67
N LYS A 266 -9.90 -0.73 -22.82
CA LYS A 266 -11.15 -0.45 -23.56
C LYS A 266 -11.04 -0.63 -25.07
N LEU A 267 -9.83 -0.59 -25.62
CA LEU A 267 -9.57 -0.93 -27.02
C LEU A 267 -9.58 -2.44 -27.28
N ASP A 268 -9.65 -3.26 -26.22
CA ASP A 268 -9.73 -4.72 -26.28
C ASP A 268 -8.52 -5.32 -27.04
N LEU A 269 -7.31 -4.97 -26.59
CA LEU A 269 -6.07 -5.44 -27.20
C LEU A 269 -5.90 -6.95 -27.01
N GLU A 270 -5.71 -7.67 -28.10
CA GLU A 270 -5.48 -9.12 -28.11
C GLU A 270 -4.01 -9.48 -28.33
N ASP A 271 -3.61 -10.64 -27.80
CA ASP A 271 -2.33 -11.26 -28.11
C ASP A 271 -2.30 -11.74 -29.58
N THR A 272 -1.14 -11.63 -30.24
CA THR A 272 -1.01 -12.03 -31.64
C THR A 272 0.27 -12.84 -31.91
N PRO A 273 0.30 -13.71 -32.94
CA PRO A 273 1.51 -14.45 -33.31
C PRO A 273 2.69 -13.59 -33.79
N ILE A 274 2.47 -12.29 -34.01
CA ILE A 274 3.45 -11.34 -34.57
C ILE A 274 3.74 -10.18 -33.62
N ASN A 275 3.50 -10.38 -32.32
CA ASN A 275 3.78 -9.35 -31.31
C ASN A 275 5.22 -8.84 -31.41
N THR A 276 5.35 -7.52 -31.35
CA THR A 276 6.64 -6.87 -31.15
C THR A 276 6.93 -6.77 -29.66
N ARG A 277 8.20 -6.66 -29.28
CA ARG A 277 8.60 -6.42 -27.87
C ARG A 277 7.92 -5.19 -27.26
N GLY A 278 7.71 -4.15 -28.06
CA GLY A 278 6.99 -2.95 -27.63
C GLY A 278 5.53 -3.25 -27.33
N TYR A 279 4.88 -4.06 -28.17
CA TYR A 279 3.49 -4.46 -27.95
C TYR A 279 3.33 -5.40 -26.75
N GLU A 280 4.27 -6.32 -26.51
CA GLU A 280 4.30 -7.13 -25.28
C GLU A 280 4.31 -6.24 -24.03
N THR A 281 5.11 -5.16 -24.01
CA THR A 281 5.13 -4.19 -22.90
C THR A 281 3.79 -3.45 -22.73
N VAL A 282 3.07 -3.21 -23.83
CA VAL A 282 1.74 -2.59 -23.80
C VAL A 282 0.70 -3.55 -23.21
N LEU A 283 0.75 -4.84 -23.58
CA LEU A 283 -0.10 -5.87 -22.98
C LEU A 283 0.18 -6.02 -21.48
N ASP A 284 1.46 -6.06 -21.09
CA ASP A 284 1.87 -6.07 -19.68
C ASP A 284 1.35 -4.84 -18.93
N LEU A 285 1.37 -3.65 -19.55
CA LEU A 285 0.82 -2.43 -18.96
C LEU A 285 -0.70 -2.56 -18.72
N VAL A 286 -1.43 -3.10 -19.69
CA VAL A 286 -2.88 -3.34 -19.56
C VAL A 286 -3.14 -4.30 -18.41
N GLU A 287 -2.46 -5.45 -18.36
CA GLU A 287 -2.65 -6.45 -17.29
C GLU A 287 -2.37 -5.86 -15.90
N ASN A 288 -1.25 -5.14 -15.76
CA ASN A 288 -0.86 -4.52 -14.49
C ASN A 288 -1.86 -3.44 -14.03
N THR A 289 -2.32 -2.58 -14.94
CA THR A 289 -3.25 -1.49 -14.59
C THR A 289 -4.70 -1.97 -14.44
N ALA A 290 -5.08 -3.04 -15.13
CA ALA A 290 -6.39 -3.69 -15.02
C ALA A 290 -6.57 -4.46 -13.71
N SER A 291 -5.47 -5.01 -13.17
CA SER A 291 -5.45 -5.71 -11.89
C SER A 291 -5.81 -4.83 -10.69
N ASP A 292 -5.60 -3.51 -10.81
CA ASP A 292 -6.06 -2.54 -9.82
C ASP A 292 -7.58 -2.28 -9.92
N SER A 293 -8.20 -1.81 -8.85
CA SER A 293 -9.63 -1.50 -8.87
C SER A 293 -9.93 -0.19 -9.61
N PHE A 294 -11.12 -0.10 -10.21
CA PHE A 294 -11.58 1.17 -10.78
C PHE A 294 -11.68 2.27 -9.71
N ASP A 295 -12.06 1.93 -8.47
CA ASP A 295 -12.08 2.86 -7.35
C ASP A 295 -10.71 3.50 -7.08
N LEU A 296 -9.61 2.75 -7.25
CA LEU A 296 -8.27 3.31 -7.13
C LEU A 296 -8.04 4.37 -8.21
N TYR A 297 -8.27 4.01 -9.47
CA TYR A 297 -8.12 4.93 -10.60
C TYR A 297 -8.99 6.18 -10.46
N TYR A 298 -10.25 6.01 -10.10
CA TYR A 298 -11.17 7.11 -9.85
C TYR A 298 -10.68 7.99 -8.69
N GLY A 299 -10.13 7.39 -7.63
CA GLY A 299 -9.50 8.12 -6.54
C GLY A 299 -8.28 8.94 -6.97
N LEU A 300 -7.45 8.43 -7.88
CA LEU A 300 -6.32 9.18 -8.45
C LEU A 300 -6.79 10.45 -9.17
N PHE A 301 -7.92 10.36 -9.90
CA PHE A 301 -8.50 11.51 -10.59
C PHE A 301 -9.14 12.50 -9.62
N MET A 302 -10.02 12.01 -8.75
CA MET A 302 -10.84 12.86 -7.87
C MET A 302 -10.05 13.61 -6.81
N TYR A 303 -8.98 13.00 -6.30
CA TYR A 303 -8.24 13.52 -5.14
C TYR A 303 -6.84 14.03 -5.49
N ASN A 304 -6.54 14.22 -6.78
CA ASN A 304 -5.36 14.93 -7.24
C ASN A 304 -5.79 16.09 -8.15
N ASN A 305 -5.69 17.32 -7.65
CA ASN A 305 -6.10 18.53 -8.39
C ASN A 305 -5.35 18.71 -9.73
N ASN A 306 -4.18 18.08 -9.89
CA ASN A 306 -3.38 18.16 -11.11
C ASN A 306 -3.84 17.16 -12.19
N ALA A 307 -4.72 16.19 -11.86
CA ALA A 307 -5.12 15.13 -12.78
C ALA A 307 -5.90 15.65 -14.00
N MET A 308 -6.75 16.66 -13.81
CA MET A 308 -7.56 17.23 -14.90
C MET A 308 -6.68 17.84 -16.01
N GLU A 309 -5.64 18.61 -15.64
CA GLU A 309 -4.67 19.16 -16.59
C GLU A 309 -4.01 18.05 -17.42
N GLN A 310 -3.73 16.90 -16.81
CA GLN A 310 -3.08 15.80 -17.52
C GLN A 310 -4.01 15.11 -18.53
N ILE A 311 -5.30 14.98 -18.24
CA ILE A 311 -6.29 14.49 -19.22
C ILE A 311 -6.41 15.46 -20.39
N GLU A 312 -6.51 16.76 -20.14
CA GLU A 312 -6.61 17.77 -21.22
C GLU A 312 -5.37 17.75 -22.11
N ARG A 313 -4.18 17.67 -21.50
CA ARG A 313 -2.92 17.59 -22.24
C ARG A 313 -2.81 16.31 -23.07
N LEU A 314 -3.29 15.20 -22.54
CA LEU A 314 -3.35 13.92 -23.24
C LEU A 314 -4.30 13.98 -24.44
N ASP A 315 -5.49 14.55 -24.28
CA ASP A 315 -6.48 14.72 -25.35
C ASP A 315 -5.93 15.62 -26.48
N LEU A 316 -5.34 16.77 -26.11
CA LEU A 316 -4.68 17.66 -27.07
C LEU A 316 -3.54 16.97 -27.82
N ALA A 317 -2.75 16.12 -27.15
CA ALA A 317 -1.69 15.37 -27.79
C ALA A 317 -2.23 14.33 -28.78
N PHE A 318 -3.32 13.65 -28.42
CA PHE A 318 -3.99 12.68 -29.29
C PHE A 318 -4.57 13.35 -30.55
N GLU A 319 -5.28 14.47 -30.38
CA GLU A 319 -5.84 15.24 -31.51
C GLU A 319 -4.75 15.87 -32.38
N ALA A 320 -3.63 16.32 -31.81
CA ALA A 320 -2.48 16.81 -32.58
C ALA A 320 -1.89 15.70 -33.47
N LEU A 321 -1.67 14.50 -32.92
CA LEU A 321 -1.15 13.36 -33.68
C LEU A 321 -2.11 12.94 -34.79
N LYS A 322 -3.41 12.90 -34.50
CA LYS A 322 -4.45 12.59 -35.47
C LYS A 322 -4.45 13.58 -36.65
N LYS A 323 -4.33 14.88 -36.36
CA LYS A 323 -4.23 15.93 -37.39
C LYS A 323 -2.99 15.79 -38.25
N GLU A 324 -1.85 15.44 -37.67
CA GLU A 324 -0.61 15.19 -38.41
C GLU A 324 -0.78 14.03 -39.40
N LEU A 325 -1.34 12.90 -38.94
CA LEU A 325 -1.58 11.72 -39.79
C LEU A 325 -2.54 12.03 -40.94
N PHE A 326 -3.70 12.65 -40.65
CA PHE A 326 -4.67 12.98 -41.70
C PHE A 326 -4.19 14.10 -42.63
N GLY A 327 -3.42 15.06 -42.11
CA GLY A 327 -2.78 16.09 -42.92
C GLY A 327 -1.88 15.49 -44.00
N HIS A 328 -1.04 14.52 -43.64
CA HIS A 328 -0.21 13.80 -44.60
C HIS A 328 -1.01 13.00 -45.63
N ILE A 329 -2.10 12.35 -45.21
CA ILE A 329 -2.99 11.64 -46.14
C ILE A 329 -3.59 12.62 -47.16
N HIS A 330 -4.06 13.79 -46.73
CA HIS A 330 -4.62 14.80 -47.63
C HIS A 330 -3.58 15.34 -48.61
N GLU A 331 -2.33 15.55 -48.19
CA GLU A 331 -1.25 15.96 -49.10
C GLU A 331 -0.92 14.89 -50.14
N VAL A 332 -0.84 13.61 -49.73
CA VAL A 332 -0.60 12.49 -50.64
C VAL A 332 -1.73 12.36 -51.63
N LEU A 333 -2.99 12.37 -51.17
CA LEU A 333 -4.16 12.32 -52.05
C LEU A 333 -4.22 13.53 -52.99
N ARG A 334 -3.92 14.74 -52.52
CA ARG A 334 -3.85 15.94 -53.36
C ARG A 334 -2.78 15.81 -54.44
N LYS A 335 -1.60 15.30 -54.11
CA LYS A 335 -0.53 15.07 -55.10
C LYS A 335 -0.88 13.94 -56.07
N GLN A 336 -1.59 12.91 -55.65
CA GLN A 336 -2.03 11.84 -56.56
C GLN A 336 -3.18 12.28 -57.49
N LEU A 337 -4.11 13.09 -56.98
CA LEU A 337 -5.28 13.58 -57.74
C LEU A 337 -4.94 14.76 -58.65
N PHE A 338 -4.03 15.65 -58.24
CA PHE A 338 -3.71 16.89 -58.96
C PHE A 338 -2.25 16.98 -59.45
N GLY A 339 -1.36 16.08 -59.03
CA GLY A 339 0.08 16.12 -59.37
C GLY A 339 0.46 15.56 -60.74
N LYS A 340 -0.49 15.36 -61.67
CA LYS A 340 -0.17 15.27 -63.11
C LYS A 340 -0.12 16.62 -63.82
N SER A 341 -0.39 17.71 -63.10
CA SER A 341 -0.29 19.07 -63.62
C SER A 341 0.13 19.99 -62.48
N GLU A 342 1.44 20.20 -62.31
CA GLU A 342 2.07 21.53 -62.16
C GLU A 342 3.53 21.43 -61.67
N GLU A 343 4.40 22.11 -62.42
CA GLU A 343 5.81 22.44 -62.14
C GLU A 343 5.92 23.58 -61.09
N PRO A 344 7.11 23.84 -60.51
CA PRO A 344 7.25 24.27 -59.11
C PRO A 344 7.30 25.79 -58.93
N GLY A 345 6.65 26.29 -57.87
CA GLY A 345 6.95 27.63 -57.39
C GLY A 345 6.06 28.18 -56.28
N VAL A 346 6.03 27.59 -55.07
CA VAL A 346 5.66 28.34 -53.85
C VAL A 346 6.40 27.78 -52.63
N GLN A 347 6.96 28.69 -51.82
CA GLN A 347 7.82 28.46 -50.66
C GLN A 347 7.14 27.66 -49.53
N LYS A 348 7.92 26.76 -48.89
CA LYS A 348 7.56 26.07 -47.63
C LYS A 348 7.49 27.06 -46.45
N PRO A 349 6.47 27.00 -45.57
CA PRO A 349 6.60 27.59 -44.24
C PRO A 349 7.39 26.65 -43.32
N MET A 350 8.36 27.21 -42.60
CA MET A 350 9.10 26.57 -41.51
C MET A 350 8.14 26.16 -40.38
N LEU A 351 8.25 24.92 -39.93
CA LEU A 351 7.60 24.42 -38.71
C LEU A 351 8.18 25.17 -37.49
N ALA A 352 7.36 25.98 -36.84
CA ALA A 352 7.71 26.58 -35.55
C ALA A 352 7.52 25.53 -34.44
N LYS A 353 8.54 25.36 -33.60
CA LYS A 353 8.45 24.58 -32.35
C LYS A 353 7.32 25.14 -31.48
N LEU A 354 6.53 24.24 -30.88
CA LEU A 354 5.49 24.57 -29.91
C LEU A 354 6.02 25.52 -28.82
N PRO A 355 5.25 26.56 -28.42
CA PRO A 355 5.66 27.46 -27.35
C PRO A 355 5.63 26.74 -25.99
N LYS A 356 6.67 26.98 -25.18
CA LYS A 356 6.65 26.63 -23.75
C LYS A 356 5.65 27.57 -23.06
N TYR A 357 4.63 26.99 -22.43
CA TYR A 357 3.58 27.74 -21.73
C TYR A 357 4.14 28.29 -20.40
N ASN A 358 4.25 29.62 -20.29
CA ASN A 358 4.48 30.31 -19.03
C ASN A 358 3.11 30.70 -18.46
N GLY A 359 2.86 30.33 -17.21
CA GLY A 359 1.55 30.41 -16.57
C GLY A 359 0.96 31.81 -16.48
N THR A 360 -0.33 31.90 -16.83
CA THR A 360 -1.34 32.76 -16.18
C THR A 360 -2.73 32.22 -16.58
N PRO A 361 -3.74 32.26 -15.69
CA PRO A 361 -4.97 31.50 -15.86
C PRO A 361 -5.97 32.23 -16.76
N LEU A 362 -6.41 31.57 -17.84
CA LEU A 362 -7.61 31.97 -18.60
C LEU A 362 -8.79 31.13 -18.13
N LEU A 363 -9.46 31.59 -17.08
CA LEU A 363 -10.72 31.05 -16.60
C LEU A 363 -11.55 32.20 -16.03
N GLN A 364 -12.20 32.98 -16.90
CA GLN A 364 -13.23 33.95 -16.47
C GLN A 364 -14.31 34.19 -17.53
N SER A 365 -14.62 33.21 -18.40
CA SER A 365 -15.75 33.40 -19.33
C SER A 365 -16.61 32.18 -19.64
N HIS A 366 -16.34 31.01 -19.05
CA HIS A 366 -17.13 29.78 -19.31
C HIS A 366 -17.57 29.00 -18.05
N LEU A 367 -17.51 29.64 -16.87
CA LEU A 367 -18.12 29.10 -15.64
C LEU A 367 -19.42 29.80 -15.22
N ASP A 368 -19.77 30.95 -15.82
CA ASP A 368 -21.01 31.68 -15.50
C ASP A 368 -22.25 31.14 -16.25
N SER A 369 -22.08 30.13 -17.11
CA SER A 369 -23.19 29.51 -17.86
C SER A 369 -23.61 28.13 -17.35
N LEU A 370 -23.00 27.64 -16.27
CA LEU A 370 -23.35 26.35 -15.64
C LEU A 370 -23.81 26.49 -14.18
N SER A 371 -23.91 27.72 -13.66
CA SER A 371 -24.38 27.99 -12.29
C SER A 371 -25.89 28.30 -12.18
N ASP A 372 -26.64 28.36 -13.29
CA ASP A 372 -28.06 28.78 -13.28
C ASP A 372 -29.08 27.67 -13.60
N GLY A 373 -28.66 26.40 -13.55
CA GLY A 373 -29.50 25.26 -13.97
C GLY A 373 -29.94 24.27 -12.90
N ASN A 374 -29.47 24.34 -11.66
CA ASN A 374 -29.72 23.25 -10.69
C ASN A 374 -29.77 23.69 -9.21
N ARG A 375 -30.51 24.77 -8.92
CA ARG A 375 -30.81 25.19 -7.53
C ARG A 375 -32.31 25.30 -7.23
N SER A 376 -33.12 24.40 -7.78
CA SER A 376 -34.57 24.37 -7.52
C SER A 376 -35.15 22.99 -7.28
N GLN A 377 -34.39 22.08 -6.66
CA GLN A 377 -34.93 20.86 -6.04
C GLN A 377 -34.06 20.43 -4.86
N PHE A 378 -34.05 21.20 -3.77
CA PHE A 378 -33.84 20.70 -2.40
C PHE A 378 -34.02 21.85 -1.39
N GLU A 379 -35.14 22.55 -1.43
CA GLU A 379 -35.55 23.50 -0.39
C GLU A 379 -37.07 23.65 -0.41
N SER A 380 -37.74 22.60 0.07
CA SER A 380 -39.16 22.66 0.40
C SER A 380 -39.41 21.73 1.59
N LEU A 381 -39.09 22.23 2.79
CA LEU A 381 -39.63 21.77 4.08
C LEU A 381 -39.04 22.61 5.22
N SER A 382 -39.25 23.93 5.21
CA SER A 382 -39.30 24.73 6.45
C SER A 382 -40.00 26.06 6.18
N ASP A 383 -41.10 26.26 6.90
CA ASP A 383 -41.63 27.54 7.36
C ASP A 383 -42.26 28.53 6.36
N GLY A 384 -43.58 28.64 6.49
CA GLY A 384 -44.32 29.79 6.05
C GLY A 384 -45.82 29.63 6.24
N ASN A 385 -46.33 29.83 7.47
CA ASN A 385 -47.68 30.38 7.59
C ASN A 385 -47.86 31.16 8.89
N GLY A 386 -48.06 32.47 8.74
CA GLY A 386 -48.45 33.39 9.79
C GLY A 386 -49.86 33.94 9.55
N CYS A 387 -50.67 33.85 10.61
CA CYS A 387 -51.82 34.67 10.99
C CYS A 387 -53.16 34.61 10.21
N GLY A 388 -54.22 34.25 10.96
CA GLY A 388 -55.61 34.64 10.66
C GLY A 388 -56.67 33.90 11.47
N ASN A 389 -57.13 34.50 12.56
CA ASN A 389 -58.18 34.05 13.51
C ASN A 389 -59.45 33.43 12.90
N LYS A 390 -60.00 32.40 13.58
CA LYS A 390 -61.43 32.26 13.94
C LYS A 390 -61.68 31.14 14.97
N SER A 391 -62.09 31.57 16.16
CA SER A 391 -63.09 30.99 17.09
C SER A 391 -63.68 29.59 16.82
N GLN A 392 -63.60 28.68 17.81
CA GLN A 392 -64.76 28.06 18.51
C GLN A 392 -64.34 27.03 19.61
N SER A 393 -64.96 27.19 20.79
CA SER A 393 -65.45 26.21 21.79
C SER A 393 -64.55 25.10 22.40
N GLU A 394 -64.44 25.15 23.73
CA GLU A 394 -64.74 24.10 24.74
C GLU A 394 -64.15 22.68 24.58
N SER A 395 -63.71 21.93 25.58
CA SER A 395 -63.58 22.07 27.04
C SER A 395 -62.89 20.80 27.60
N LEU A 396 -62.29 20.94 28.79
CA LEU A 396 -62.15 19.96 29.87
C LEU A 396 -61.09 18.83 29.87
N SER A 397 -60.45 18.80 31.05
CA SER A 397 -59.78 17.70 31.78
C SER A 397 -58.34 17.36 31.37
N GLY A 398 -57.37 17.28 32.27
CA GLY A 398 -57.36 17.40 33.73
C GLY A 398 -56.03 16.87 34.24
N GLY A 399 -55.60 17.33 35.43
CA GLY A 399 -54.63 16.62 36.26
C GLY A 399 -53.28 17.31 36.41
N ASN A 400 -53.16 18.17 37.42
CA ASN A 400 -51.89 18.42 38.08
C ASN A 400 -52.05 18.05 39.57
N ASN A 401 -51.11 17.23 40.03
CA ASN A 401 -50.62 17.04 41.40
C ASN A 401 -51.60 16.85 42.57
N SER A 402 -51.35 15.78 43.33
CA SER A 402 -50.82 15.94 44.70
C SER A 402 -50.45 14.61 45.37
N ASN A 403 -49.19 14.54 45.82
CA ASN A 403 -48.69 14.05 47.11
C ASN A 403 -49.26 12.76 47.73
N SER A 404 -48.37 11.85 48.13
CA SER A 404 -47.87 11.73 49.52
C SER A 404 -47.09 10.43 49.74
N CYS A 405 -46.21 10.48 50.75
CA CYS A 405 -45.35 9.45 51.35
C CYS A 405 -43.99 9.21 50.68
#